data_AF-A0A843I7C7-F1
#
_entry.id   AF-A0A843I7C7-F1
#
_cell.length_a   1.000
_cell.length_b   1.000
_cell.length_c   1.000
_cell.angle_alpha   90.00
_cell.angle_beta   90.00
_cell.angle_gamma   90.00
#
_symmetry.space_group_name_H-M   'P 1'
#
loop_
_entity.id
_entity.type
_entity.pdbx_description
1 polymer ?
#
loop_
_entity_poly.entity_id
_entity_poly.type
_entity_poly.pdbx_seq_one_letter_code
_entity_poly.pdbx_strand_id
1 'polypeptide(L)'
;QSPFAWKSLENYSINSEKLRYMIEAEKLSLNKENYDGIKVNQKEMLPLFISSYIDNQKIFELLTGEDIIAYITDESIKPSRKFKLLSNEFPLLKTINNALFFEKVANLVVSNNYKKAVCVDWTVGIGGVINSLEIENILQFVLLQIDCWNKQEIEKIFSKLPKPYTELIQKSRSVMKINDSEINKKILEKLKSSGFVTSYSVDRKNKLVVRRKQK
;
A
#
# COMPACT_ATOMS: atom_id res chain seq x y z
N GLN A 1 28.23 19.10 -24.49
CA GLN A 1 27.78 18.91 -23.09
C GLN A 1 26.93 17.65 -23.07
N SER A 2 27.18 16.72 -22.15
CA SER A 2 26.32 15.54 -22.02
C SER A 2 24.92 15.99 -21.61
N PRO A 3 23.83 15.49 -22.24
CA PRO A 3 22.46 15.73 -21.75
C PRO A 3 22.23 15.14 -20.34
N PHE A 4 23.22 14.41 -19.81
CA PHE A 4 23.24 13.76 -18.51
C PHE A 4 23.60 14.69 -17.33
N ALA A 5 23.65 16.01 -17.50
CA ALA A 5 24.05 16.95 -16.44
C ALA A 5 22.93 17.93 -16.06
N TRP A 6 22.72 18.04 -14.74
CA TRP A 6 21.69 18.77 -14.00
C TRP A 6 21.53 20.26 -14.38
N LYS A 7 20.27 20.76 -14.39
CA LYS A 7 19.98 22.16 -14.01
C LYS A 7 18.79 22.38 -13.07
N SER A 8 17.60 21.83 -13.30
CA SER A 8 16.52 21.81 -12.30
C SER A 8 15.26 21.14 -12.86
N LEU A 9 14.63 20.25 -12.10
CA LEU A 9 13.20 20.01 -12.22
C LEU A 9 12.52 21.21 -11.55
N GLU A 10 12.12 22.21 -12.34
CA GLU A 10 11.28 23.29 -11.82
C GLU A 10 9.96 22.70 -11.32
N ASN A 11 9.38 23.29 -10.26
CA ASN A 11 8.17 22.83 -9.55
C ASN A 11 6.90 22.88 -10.42
N TYR A 12 6.86 22.06 -11.46
CA TYR A 12 5.69 21.84 -12.28
C TYR A 12 5.18 20.42 -12.06
N SER A 13 3.88 20.26 -11.85
CA SER A 13 3.24 18.95 -11.91
C SER A 13 3.54 18.30 -13.27
N ILE A 14 4.20 17.14 -13.25
CA ILE A 14 4.62 16.36 -14.42
C ILE A 14 3.49 15.40 -14.77
N ASN A 15 3.10 15.38 -16.05
CA ASN A 15 2.23 14.38 -16.64
C ASN A 15 2.91 13.86 -17.93
N SER A 16 2.35 12.81 -18.56
CA SER A 16 2.96 12.21 -19.77
C SER A 16 3.22 13.23 -20.89
N GLU A 17 2.35 14.22 -21.06
CA GLU A 17 2.51 15.24 -22.10
C GLU A 17 3.64 16.21 -21.79
N LYS A 18 3.74 16.69 -20.55
CA LYS A 18 4.85 17.54 -20.09
C LYS A 18 6.16 16.77 -20.06
N LEU A 19 6.16 15.51 -19.67
CA LEU A 19 7.33 14.65 -19.70
C LEU A 19 7.84 14.51 -21.14
N ARG A 20 6.92 14.29 -22.11
CA ARG A 20 7.24 14.30 -23.55
C ARG A 20 7.90 15.61 -23.96
N TYR A 21 7.31 16.77 -23.62
CA TYR A 21 7.91 18.07 -23.92
C TYR A 21 9.28 18.26 -23.27
N MET A 22 9.48 17.79 -22.04
CA MET A 22 10.78 17.88 -21.38
C MET A 22 11.83 16.98 -22.03
N ILE A 23 11.46 15.85 -22.62
CA ILE A 23 12.38 15.00 -23.39
C ILE A 23 12.72 15.66 -24.72
N GLU A 24 11.71 16.13 -25.44
CA GLU A 24 11.88 16.84 -26.72
C GLU A 24 12.75 18.09 -26.57
N ALA A 25 12.61 18.79 -25.44
CA ALA A 25 13.43 19.96 -25.10
C ALA A 25 14.77 19.62 -24.42
N GLU A 26 15.11 18.34 -24.26
CA GLU A 26 16.31 17.84 -23.58
C GLU A 26 16.50 18.39 -22.14
N LYS A 27 15.39 18.59 -21.43
CA LYS A 27 15.34 19.15 -20.07
C LYS A 27 15.30 18.09 -18.95
N LEU A 28 15.25 16.80 -19.29
CA LEU A 28 15.29 15.70 -18.31
C LEU A 28 16.71 15.14 -18.13
N SER A 29 17.20 15.13 -16.90
CA SER A 29 18.48 14.49 -16.56
C SER A 29 18.28 13.02 -16.19
N LEU A 30 18.15 12.13 -17.16
CA LEU A 30 18.05 10.69 -16.92
C LEU A 30 19.40 10.01 -17.17
N ASN A 31 19.63 8.82 -16.61
CA ASN A 31 20.72 7.99 -17.11
C ASN A 31 20.42 7.60 -18.57
N LYS A 32 21.46 7.23 -19.34
CA LYS A 32 21.30 6.97 -20.78
C LYS A 32 20.25 5.88 -21.07
N GLU A 33 20.26 4.79 -20.31
CA GLU A 33 19.32 3.68 -20.46
C GLU A 33 17.86 4.14 -20.30
N ASN A 34 17.57 4.90 -19.24
CA ASN A 34 16.22 5.40 -18.97
C ASN A 34 15.82 6.49 -19.95
N TYR A 35 16.74 7.37 -20.37
CA TYR A 35 16.48 8.39 -21.39
C TYR A 35 16.11 7.75 -22.74
N ASP A 36 16.89 6.77 -23.18
CA ASP A 36 16.65 6.06 -24.44
C ASP A 36 15.35 5.26 -24.37
N GLY A 37 15.04 4.60 -23.25
CA GLY A 37 13.77 3.89 -23.06
C GLY A 37 12.55 4.82 -23.08
N ILE A 38 12.64 5.96 -22.40
CA ILE A 38 11.62 7.01 -22.32
C ILE A 38 11.37 7.66 -23.68
N LYS A 39 12.42 7.85 -24.49
CA LYS A 39 12.34 8.44 -25.83
C LYS A 39 11.64 7.53 -26.84
N VAL A 40 11.81 6.22 -26.72
CA VAL A 40 11.24 5.23 -27.66
C VAL A 40 9.82 4.83 -27.27
N ASN A 41 9.50 4.80 -25.97
CA ASN A 41 8.25 4.22 -25.49
C ASN A 41 7.38 5.23 -24.72
N GLN A 42 6.53 5.96 -25.46
CA GLN A 42 5.70 7.02 -24.87
C GLN A 42 4.73 6.52 -23.77
N LYS A 43 4.31 5.25 -23.82
CA LYS A 43 3.42 4.68 -22.80
C LYS A 43 4.15 4.38 -21.48
N GLU A 44 5.43 4.02 -21.54
CA GLU A 44 6.25 3.68 -20.36
C GLU A 44 7.05 4.86 -19.81
N MET A 45 6.92 6.02 -20.47
CA MET A 45 7.71 7.23 -20.21
C MET A 45 7.67 7.64 -18.72
N LEU A 46 6.46 7.71 -18.18
CA LEU A 46 6.20 8.13 -16.81
C LEU A 46 6.58 7.05 -15.77
N PRO A 47 6.23 5.76 -15.97
CA PRO A 47 6.74 4.67 -15.15
C PRO A 47 8.27 4.62 -15.03
N LEU A 48 8.99 4.77 -16.14
CA LEU A 48 10.45 4.81 -16.17
C LEU A 48 11.02 6.04 -15.46
N PHE A 49 10.37 7.19 -15.62
CA PHE A 49 10.76 8.43 -14.94
C PHE A 49 10.60 8.27 -13.42
N ILE A 50 9.45 7.83 -12.93
CA ILE A 50 9.23 7.56 -11.50
C ILE A 50 10.25 6.54 -10.99
N SER A 51 10.48 5.43 -11.71
CA SER A 51 11.49 4.41 -11.35
C SER A 51 12.88 4.97 -11.14
N SER A 52 13.28 5.95 -11.96
CA SER A 52 14.61 6.56 -11.92
C SER A 52 14.81 7.48 -10.71
N TYR A 53 13.71 7.97 -10.14
CA TYR A 53 13.70 9.08 -9.18
C TYR A 53 12.98 8.77 -7.87
N ILE A 54 12.42 7.57 -7.71
CA ILE A 54 11.70 7.15 -6.50
C ILE A 54 12.57 7.22 -5.23
N ASP A 55 13.89 7.18 -5.38
CA ASP A 55 14.88 7.34 -4.30
C ASP A 55 15.07 8.80 -3.91
N ASN A 56 14.65 9.73 -4.78
CA ASN A 56 14.70 11.16 -4.58
C ASN A 56 13.34 11.64 -4.08
N GLN A 57 13.23 11.91 -2.78
CA GLN A 57 12.00 12.33 -2.10
C GLN A 57 11.33 13.60 -2.70
N LYS A 58 12.00 14.34 -3.59
CA LYS A 58 11.42 15.49 -4.30
C LYS A 58 10.53 15.11 -5.49
N ILE A 59 10.64 13.88 -6.02
CA ILE A 59 9.83 13.47 -7.18
C ILE A 59 8.33 13.54 -6.89
N PHE A 60 7.95 13.35 -5.62
CA PHE A 60 6.57 13.30 -5.16
C PHE A 60 5.88 14.66 -5.19
N GLU A 61 6.61 15.77 -5.17
CA GLU A 61 6.01 17.09 -5.36
C GLU A 61 5.54 17.31 -6.81
N LEU A 62 5.96 16.42 -7.72
CA LEU A 62 5.74 16.53 -9.15
C LEU A 62 4.72 15.52 -9.68
N LEU A 63 4.30 14.52 -8.89
CA LEU A 63 3.38 13.46 -9.31
C LEU A 63 1.93 13.77 -8.94
N THR A 64 1.01 13.41 -9.83
CA THR A 64 -0.43 13.37 -9.53
C THR A 64 -0.85 11.98 -9.03
N GLY A 65 -2.07 11.88 -8.49
CA GLY A 65 -2.63 10.59 -8.12
C GLY A 65 -2.81 9.63 -9.30
N GLU A 66 -3.08 10.14 -10.50
CA GLU A 66 -3.21 9.33 -11.73
C GLU A 66 -1.86 8.75 -12.16
N ASP A 67 -0.79 9.52 -12.03
CA ASP A 67 0.58 9.07 -12.34
C ASP A 67 1.01 7.90 -11.45
N ILE A 68 0.65 7.99 -10.16
CA ILE A 68 0.90 6.94 -9.18
C ILE A 68 0.09 5.68 -9.53
N ILE A 69 -1.18 5.83 -9.91
CA ILE A 69 -2.02 4.70 -10.35
C ILE A 69 -1.38 4.00 -11.54
N ALA A 70 -1.01 4.75 -12.59
CA ALA A 70 -0.37 4.20 -13.76
C ALA A 70 0.87 3.38 -13.38
N TYR A 71 1.75 3.95 -12.54
CA TYR A 71 2.95 3.27 -12.05
C TYR A 71 2.67 1.95 -11.30
N ILE A 72 1.70 1.94 -10.37
CA ILE A 72 1.43 0.73 -9.58
C ILE A 72 0.75 -0.36 -10.41
N THR A 73 0.00 0.02 -11.45
CA THR A 73 -0.70 -0.94 -12.32
C THR A 73 0.17 -1.48 -13.45
N ASP A 74 1.29 -0.83 -13.76
CA ASP A 74 2.17 -1.24 -14.85
C ASP A 74 2.87 -2.58 -14.54
N GLU A 75 2.59 -3.60 -15.35
CA GLU A 75 3.13 -4.96 -15.19
C GLU A 75 4.63 -5.05 -15.47
N SER A 76 5.20 -4.13 -16.26
CA SER A 76 6.64 -4.06 -16.54
C SER A 76 7.45 -3.67 -15.29
N ILE A 77 6.82 -2.99 -14.34
CA ILE A 77 7.46 -2.52 -13.12
C ILE A 77 7.49 -3.63 -12.07
N LYS A 78 8.71 -3.95 -11.61
CA LYS A 78 8.92 -4.96 -10.55
C LYS A 78 8.16 -4.59 -9.27
N PRO A 79 7.52 -5.56 -8.58
CA PRO A 79 6.78 -5.29 -7.34
C PRO A 79 7.60 -4.55 -6.28
N SER A 80 8.89 -4.86 -6.12
CA SER A 80 9.77 -4.19 -5.15
C SER A 80 9.85 -2.67 -5.34
N ARG A 81 9.80 -2.18 -6.58
CA ARG A 81 9.79 -0.74 -6.87
C ARG A 81 8.43 -0.11 -6.56
N LYS A 82 7.34 -0.80 -6.87
CA LYS A 82 5.97 -0.39 -6.46
C LYS A 82 5.84 -0.27 -4.95
N PHE A 83 6.37 -1.23 -4.21
CA PHE A 83 6.35 -1.20 -2.75
C PHE A 83 7.23 -0.14 -2.13
N LYS A 84 8.34 0.22 -2.79
CA LYS A 84 9.12 1.40 -2.38
C LYS A 84 8.21 2.62 -2.42
N LEU A 85 7.48 2.85 -3.51
CA LEU A 85 6.57 4.00 -3.68
C LEU A 85 5.49 4.07 -2.59
N LEU A 86 4.97 2.89 -2.22
CA LEU A 86 3.83 2.74 -1.32
C LEU A 86 4.19 2.76 0.17
N SER A 87 5.47 2.90 0.51
CA SER A 87 5.91 2.87 1.90
C SER A 87 5.52 4.14 2.67
N ASN A 88 5.50 4.06 4.01
CA ASN A 88 5.21 5.17 4.95
C ASN A 88 6.10 6.42 4.78
N GLU A 89 7.14 6.35 3.95
CA GLU A 89 8.10 7.43 3.72
C GLU A 89 7.57 8.53 2.78
N PHE A 90 6.38 8.36 2.18
CA PHE A 90 5.89 9.21 1.09
C PHE A 90 4.59 9.97 1.42
N PRO A 91 4.68 11.29 1.77
CA PRO A 91 3.53 12.08 2.20
C PRO A 91 2.40 12.22 1.17
N LEU A 92 2.72 12.20 -0.13
CA LEU A 92 1.76 12.39 -1.23
C LEU A 92 0.69 11.28 -1.25
N LEU A 93 0.99 10.08 -0.74
CA LEU A 93 0.03 8.99 -0.69
C LEU A 93 -1.23 9.35 0.11
N LYS A 94 -1.10 10.24 1.09
CA LYS A 94 -2.20 10.70 1.96
C LYS A 94 -3.21 11.57 1.24
N THR A 95 -2.84 12.15 0.09
CA THR A 95 -3.72 13.02 -0.70
C THR A 95 -4.46 12.28 -1.80
N ILE A 96 -4.11 11.01 -2.06
CA ILE A 96 -4.77 10.20 -3.08
C ILE A 96 -6.08 9.67 -2.50
N ASN A 97 -7.20 10.14 -3.02
CA ASN A 97 -8.53 9.63 -2.68
C ASN A 97 -9.17 8.97 -3.90
N ASN A 98 -8.73 7.75 -4.23
CA ASN A 98 -9.20 7.01 -5.40
C ASN A 98 -9.42 5.53 -5.05
N ALA A 99 -10.64 5.02 -5.22
CA ALA A 99 -11.00 3.65 -4.87
C ALA A 99 -10.22 2.61 -5.68
N LEU A 100 -10.04 2.85 -6.98
CA LEU A 100 -9.28 1.96 -7.87
C LEU A 100 -7.81 1.89 -7.45
N PHE A 101 -7.21 3.03 -7.07
CA PHE A 101 -5.85 3.06 -6.51
C PHE A 101 -5.73 2.12 -5.31
N PHE A 102 -6.63 2.28 -4.34
CA PHE A 102 -6.60 1.49 -3.11
C PHE A 102 -6.83 0.00 -3.36
N GLU A 103 -7.76 -0.35 -4.25
CA GLU A 103 -8.00 -1.73 -4.67
C GLU A 103 -6.75 -2.35 -5.30
N LYS A 104 -6.10 -1.64 -6.23
CA LYS A 104 -4.88 -2.12 -6.89
C LYS A 104 -3.73 -2.28 -5.90
N VAL A 105 -3.57 -1.38 -4.92
CA VAL A 105 -2.57 -1.54 -3.86
C VAL A 105 -2.88 -2.75 -2.97
N ALA A 106 -4.14 -2.94 -2.56
CA ALA A 106 -4.54 -4.08 -1.74
C ALA A 106 -4.25 -5.40 -2.47
N ASN A 107 -4.62 -5.50 -3.75
CA ASN A 107 -4.34 -6.67 -4.59
C ASN A 107 -2.84 -6.89 -4.78
N LEU A 108 -2.06 -5.82 -4.97
CA LEU A 108 -0.60 -5.90 -5.07
C LEU A 108 0.01 -6.47 -3.79
N VAL A 109 -0.43 -6.01 -2.61
CA VAL A 109 0.06 -6.56 -1.32
C VAL A 109 -0.33 -8.03 -1.15
N VAL A 110 -1.58 -8.39 -1.42
CA VAL A 110 -2.10 -9.76 -1.23
C VAL A 110 -1.44 -10.76 -2.20
N SER A 111 -1.27 -10.37 -3.48
CA SER A 111 -0.64 -11.21 -4.50
C SER A 111 0.87 -11.34 -4.35
N ASN A 112 1.50 -10.46 -3.56
CA ASN A 112 2.93 -10.44 -3.41
C ASN A 112 3.42 -11.47 -2.39
N ASN A 113 3.85 -12.63 -2.91
CA ASN A 113 4.48 -13.72 -2.15
C ASN A 113 5.91 -13.41 -1.62
N TYR A 114 6.30 -12.14 -1.47
CA TYR A 114 7.65 -11.81 -1.00
C TYR A 114 7.83 -12.11 0.48
N LYS A 115 8.94 -12.78 0.80
CA LYS A 115 9.33 -13.24 2.15
C LYS A 115 9.56 -12.11 3.18
N LYS A 116 9.47 -10.84 2.78
CA LYS A 116 9.69 -9.69 3.65
C LYS A 116 8.42 -8.85 3.69
N ALA A 117 7.90 -8.59 4.90
CA ALA A 117 6.78 -7.70 5.10
C ALA A 117 7.10 -6.33 4.47
N VAL A 118 6.27 -5.90 3.53
CA VAL A 118 6.29 -4.53 3.04
C VAL A 118 5.35 -3.74 3.91
N CYS A 119 5.82 -2.64 4.49
CA CYS A 119 4.98 -1.73 5.24
C CYS A 119 4.43 -0.65 4.31
N VAL A 120 3.19 -0.81 3.87
CA VAL A 120 2.46 0.21 3.13
C VAL A 120 1.98 1.29 4.09
N ASP A 121 1.90 2.53 3.60
CA ASP A 121 1.36 3.64 4.39
C ASP A 121 -0.04 3.32 4.93
N TRP A 122 -0.28 3.57 6.22
CA TRP A 122 -1.53 3.17 6.88
C TRP A 122 -2.77 3.86 6.29
N THR A 123 -2.64 5.06 5.72
CA THR A 123 -3.75 5.76 5.04
C THR A 123 -4.15 5.02 3.77
N VAL A 124 -3.16 4.52 3.03
CA VAL A 124 -3.37 3.62 1.89
C VAL A 124 -3.93 2.27 2.36
N GLY A 125 -3.47 1.78 3.52
CA GLY A 125 -4.01 0.58 4.15
C GLY A 125 -5.49 0.67 4.50
N ILE A 126 -5.95 1.80 5.08
CA ILE A 126 -7.36 2.05 5.34
C ILE A 126 -8.15 2.11 4.03
N GLY A 127 -7.64 2.82 3.03
CA GLY A 127 -8.27 2.87 1.71
C GLY A 127 -8.43 1.48 1.11
N GLY A 128 -7.40 0.63 1.18
CA GLY A 128 -7.44 -0.75 0.69
C GLY A 128 -8.47 -1.62 1.42
N VAL A 129 -8.60 -1.44 2.74
CA VAL A 129 -9.59 -2.14 3.56
C VAL A 129 -11.03 -1.71 3.24
N ILE A 130 -11.26 -0.42 3.00
CA ILE A 130 -12.60 0.11 2.71
C ILE A 130 -13.05 -0.26 1.29
N ASN A 131 -12.13 -0.27 0.32
CA ASN A 131 -12.47 -0.40 -1.10
C ASN A 131 -12.28 -1.82 -1.67
N SER A 132 -11.78 -2.78 -0.87
CA SER A 132 -11.73 -4.19 -1.29
C SER A 132 -13.10 -4.87 -1.11
N LEU A 133 -13.51 -5.69 -2.08
CA LEU A 133 -14.85 -6.28 -2.14
C LEU A 133 -15.00 -7.57 -1.32
N GLU A 134 -13.91 -8.29 -1.07
CA GLU A 134 -13.94 -9.61 -0.42
C GLU A 134 -13.26 -9.58 0.95
N ILE A 135 -13.98 -10.02 1.98
CA ILE A 135 -13.49 -10.02 3.36
C ILE A 135 -12.22 -10.85 3.53
N GLU A 136 -12.05 -11.93 2.77
CA GLU A 136 -10.85 -12.77 2.83
C GLU A 136 -9.61 -11.99 2.36
N ASN A 137 -9.71 -11.24 1.26
CA ASN A 137 -8.64 -10.38 0.76
C ASN A 137 -8.34 -9.23 1.72
N ILE A 138 -9.37 -8.64 2.33
CA ILE A 138 -9.20 -7.62 3.37
C ILE A 138 -8.41 -8.19 4.56
N LEU A 139 -8.78 -9.37 5.05
CA LEU A 139 -8.11 -10.00 6.19
C LEU A 139 -6.69 -10.43 5.84
N GLN A 140 -6.46 -10.95 4.63
CA GLN A 140 -5.13 -11.28 4.14
C GLN A 140 -4.24 -10.03 4.05
N PHE A 141 -4.78 -8.92 3.54
CA PHE A 141 -4.11 -7.63 3.54
C PHE A 141 -3.74 -7.17 4.95
N VAL A 142 -4.71 -7.18 5.88
CA VAL A 142 -4.49 -6.83 7.29
C VAL A 142 -3.41 -7.72 7.90
N LEU A 143 -3.46 -9.04 7.69
CA LEU A 143 -2.48 -9.98 8.21
C LEU A 143 -1.06 -9.66 7.76
N LEU A 144 -0.88 -9.26 6.51
CA LEU A 144 0.42 -8.91 5.93
C LEU A 144 0.96 -7.56 6.42
N GLN A 145 0.09 -6.66 6.88
CA GLN A 145 0.45 -5.28 7.21
C GLN A 145 0.43 -4.96 8.71
N ILE A 146 -0.27 -5.74 9.54
CA ILE A 146 -0.55 -5.38 10.94
C ILE A 146 0.71 -5.18 11.81
N ASP A 147 1.83 -5.84 11.49
CA ASP A 147 3.10 -5.65 12.21
C ASP A 147 3.76 -4.28 11.92
N CYS A 148 3.34 -3.63 10.83
CA CYS A 148 3.83 -2.31 10.42
C CYS A 148 3.08 -1.16 11.10
N TRP A 149 2.01 -1.45 11.82
CA TRP A 149 1.09 -0.46 12.37
C TRP A 149 1.23 -0.37 13.88
N ASN A 150 1.14 0.86 14.40
CA ASN A 150 1.03 1.07 15.83
C ASN A 150 -0.39 0.74 16.32
N LYS A 151 -0.57 0.71 17.64
CA LYS A 151 -1.83 0.35 18.27
C LYS A 151 -3.03 1.20 17.80
N GLN A 152 -2.85 2.50 17.61
CA GLN A 152 -3.93 3.40 17.19
C GLN A 152 -4.34 3.16 15.73
N GLU A 153 -3.37 2.86 14.86
CA GLU A 153 -3.61 2.52 13.46
C GLU A 153 -4.37 1.20 13.33
N ILE A 154 -3.98 0.18 14.11
CA ILE A 154 -4.70 -1.09 14.18
C ILE A 154 -6.15 -0.84 14.63
N GLU A 155 -6.36 -0.03 15.68
CA GLU A 155 -7.71 0.30 16.16
C GLU A 155 -8.56 0.96 15.06
N LYS A 156 -7.99 1.92 14.33
CA LYS A 156 -8.68 2.60 13.22
C LYS A 156 -9.02 1.64 12.08
N ILE A 157 -8.09 0.78 11.66
CA ILE A 157 -8.33 -0.16 10.56
C ILE A 157 -9.40 -1.17 10.92
N PHE A 158 -9.30 -1.79 12.11
CA PHE A 158 -10.31 -2.76 12.54
C PHE A 158 -11.68 -2.10 12.75
N SER A 159 -11.76 -0.82 13.13
CA SER A 159 -13.03 -0.08 13.20
C SER A 159 -13.75 0.05 11.85
N LYS A 160 -13.05 -0.14 10.73
CA LYS A 160 -13.60 -0.10 9.37
C LYS A 160 -13.96 -1.48 8.82
N LEU A 161 -13.49 -2.55 9.45
CA LEU A 161 -13.85 -3.91 9.05
C LEU A 161 -15.33 -4.19 9.34
N PRO A 162 -15.99 -5.05 8.55
CA PRO A 162 -17.34 -5.49 8.87
C PRO A 162 -17.35 -6.34 10.15
N LYS A 163 -18.53 -6.45 10.76
CA LYS A 163 -18.74 -7.46 11.81
C LYS A 163 -18.45 -8.87 11.25
N PRO A 164 -17.88 -9.77 12.05
CA PRO A 164 -17.58 -9.60 13.47
C PRO A 164 -16.28 -8.82 13.72
N TYR A 165 -15.36 -8.68 12.76
CA TYR A 165 -13.98 -8.22 12.97
C TYR A 165 -13.82 -6.85 13.65
N THR A 166 -14.76 -5.92 13.45
CA THR A 166 -14.79 -4.64 14.20
C THR A 166 -14.71 -4.83 15.71
N GLU A 167 -15.35 -5.88 16.22
CA GLU A 167 -15.46 -6.14 17.65
C GLU A 167 -14.19 -6.78 18.23
N LEU A 168 -13.25 -7.27 17.40
CA LEU A 168 -12.04 -7.95 17.88
C LEU A 168 -11.15 -7.06 18.75
N ILE A 169 -11.09 -5.77 18.40
CA ILE A 169 -10.29 -4.76 19.09
C ILE A 169 -11.04 -4.05 20.22
N GLN A 170 -12.37 -4.24 20.32
CA GLN A 170 -13.20 -3.53 21.28
C GLN A 170 -13.16 -4.21 22.65
N LYS A 171 -13.00 -3.43 23.72
CA LYS A 171 -13.11 -3.93 25.09
C LYS A 171 -14.56 -4.37 25.36
N SER A 172 -14.76 -5.66 25.61
CA SER A 172 -16.08 -6.19 25.96
C SER A 172 -15.95 -7.42 26.86
N ARG A 173 -16.94 -7.62 27.73
CA ARG A 173 -17.09 -8.83 28.54
C ARG A 173 -17.70 -10.00 27.75
N SER A 174 -18.33 -9.73 26.59
CA SER A 174 -18.96 -10.77 25.78
C SER A 174 -17.91 -11.62 25.07
N VAL A 175 -18.16 -12.93 25.04
CA VAL A 175 -17.37 -13.89 24.27
C VAL A 175 -17.77 -13.76 22.81
N MET A 176 -16.76 -13.59 21.94
CA MET A 176 -16.96 -13.39 20.51
C MET A 176 -16.67 -14.67 19.75
N LYS A 177 -17.40 -14.91 18.65
CA LYS A 177 -17.21 -16.08 17.80
C LYS A 177 -16.97 -15.67 16.36
N ILE A 178 -15.92 -16.21 15.76
CA ILE A 178 -15.61 -16.06 14.33
C ILE A 178 -15.38 -17.43 13.68
N ASN A 179 -15.36 -17.50 12.35
CA ASN A 179 -15.08 -18.75 11.63
C ASN A 179 -13.67 -19.25 11.95
N ASP A 180 -13.52 -20.57 12.12
CA ASP A 180 -12.19 -21.17 12.15
C ASP A 180 -11.59 -21.19 10.75
N SER A 181 -10.60 -20.32 10.54
CA SER A 181 -9.76 -20.28 9.35
C SER A 181 -8.30 -20.00 9.72
N GLU A 182 -7.37 -20.38 8.86
CA GLU A 182 -5.95 -20.14 9.07
C GLU A 182 -5.63 -18.64 9.18
N ILE A 183 -6.21 -17.81 8.31
CA ILE A 183 -6.07 -16.35 8.34
C ILE A 183 -6.56 -15.79 9.68
N ASN A 184 -7.73 -16.22 10.15
CA ASN A 184 -8.29 -15.76 11.42
C ASN A 184 -7.39 -16.15 12.60
N LYS A 185 -6.87 -17.38 12.64
CA LYS A 185 -5.92 -17.82 13.66
C LYS A 185 -4.67 -16.94 13.68
N LYS A 186 -4.07 -16.66 12.51
CA LYS A 186 -2.88 -15.82 12.40
C LYS A 186 -3.14 -14.38 12.84
N ILE A 187 -4.26 -13.78 12.44
CA ILE A 187 -4.66 -12.45 12.89
C ILE A 187 -4.83 -12.41 14.41
N LEU A 188 -5.51 -13.41 14.99
CA LEU A 188 -5.73 -13.47 16.43
C LEU A 188 -4.41 -13.59 17.22
N GLU A 189 -3.43 -14.36 16.74
CA GLU A 189 -2.10 -14.42 17.37
C GLU A 189 -1.40 -13.05 17.34
N LYS A 190 -1.47 -12.33 16.23
CA LYS A 190 -0.90 -10.96 16.14
C LYS A 190 -1.65 -9.94 17.01
N LEU A 191 -2.97 -10.06 17.12
CA LEU A 191 -3.77 -9.23 18.02
C LEU A 191 -3.52 -9.58 19.49
N LYS A 192 -3.17 -10.83 19.79
CA LYS A 192 -2.79 -11.29 21.13
C LYS A 192 -1.43 -10.74 21.55
N SER A 193 -0.43 -10.78 20.67
CA SER A 193 0.88 -10.14 20.93
C SER A 193 0.76 -8.63 21.11
N SER A 194 -0.18 -8.00 20.40
CA SER A 194 -0.50 -6.56 20.51
C SER A 194 -1.40 -6.22 21.72
N GLY A 195 -1.86 -7.21 22.48
CA GLY A 195 -2.64 -7.02 23.71
C GLY A 195 -4.12 -6.64 23.51
N PHE A 196 -4.67 -6.81 22.30
CA PHE A 196 -6.11 -6.64 22.02
C PHE A 196 -6.91 -7.88 22.42
N VAL A 197 -6.37 -9.06 22.10
CA VAL A 197 -6.94 -10.37 22.41
C VAL A 197 -6.19 -10.98 23.60
N THR A 198 -6.90 -11.57 24.56
CA THR A 198 -6.26 -12.26 25.68
C THR A 198 -6.02 -13.72 25.37
N SER A 199 -7.00 -14.39 24.76
CA SER A 199 -6.90 -15.79 24.34
C SER A 199 -7.96 -16.13 23.31
N TYR A 200 -7.77 -17.22 22.57
CA TYR A 200 -8.83 -17.83 21.78
C TYR A 200 -8.74 -19.36 21.81
N SER A 201 -9.87 -20.02 21.53
CA SER A 201 -9.97 -21.49 21.44
C SER A 201 -10.97 -21.89 20.36
N VAL A 202 -10.89 -23.12 19.85
CA VAL A 202 -11.90 -23.65 18.92
C VAL A 202 -13.02 -24.32 19.73
N ASP A 203 -14.29 -23.99 19.45
CA ASP A 203 -15.44 -24.69 20.04
C ASP A 203 -15.86 -25.93 19.23
N ARG A 204 -16.82 -26.69 19.77
CA ARG A 204 -17.36 -27.91 19.14
C ARG A 204 -18.05 -27.65 17.78
N LYS A 205 -18.31 -26.39 17.41
CA LYS A 205 -18.92 -26.00 16.13
C LYS A 205 -17.88 -25.44 15.15
N ASN A 206 -16.59 -25.70 15.37
CA ASN A 206 -15.49 -25.19 14.57
C ASN A 206 -15.52 -23.65 14.45
N LYS A 207 -15.86 -22.97 15.55
CA LYS A 207 -15.76 -21.51 15.67
C LYS A 207 -14.62 -21.14 16.61
N LEU A 208 -13.90 -20.09 16.24
CA LEU A 208 -12.91 -19.47 17.12
C LEU A 208 -13.64 -18.61 18.15
N VAL A 209 -13.53 -19.02 19.41
CA VAL A 209 -14.06 -18.34 20.58
C VAL A 209 -12.98 -17.40 21.11
N VAL A 210 -13.19 -16.10 20.94
CA VAL A 210 -12.20 -15.06 21.24
C VAL A 210 -12.55 -14.35 22.54
N ARG A 211 -11.56 -14.28 23.44
CA ARG A 211 -11.61 -13.48 24.68
C ARG A 211 -10.78 -12.21 24.48
N ARG A 212 -11.35 -11.07 24.86
CA ARG A 212 -10.79 -9.73 24.65
C ARG A 212 -10.41 -9.09 25.99
N LYS A 213 -9.57 -8.06 25.96
CA LYS A 213 -9.17 -7.34 27.18
C LYS A 213 -10.38 -6.65 27.82
N GLN A 214 -10.59 -6.87 29.12
CA GLN A 214 -11.67 -6.24 29.89
C GLN A 214 -11.30 -4.79 30.26
N LYS A 215 -12.32 -3.95 30.52
CA LYS A 215 -12.14 -2.62 31.11
C LYS A 215 -11.64 -2.73 32.54
#